data_AF-A0A0K0G1C6-F1
#
_entry.id   AF-A0A0K0G1C6-F1
#
_cell.length_a   1.000
_cell.length_b   1.000
_cell.length_c   1.000
_cell.angle_alpha   90.00
_cell.angle_beta   90.00
_cell.angle_gamma   90.00
#
_symmetry.space_group_name_H-M   'P 1'
#
loop_
_entity.id
_entity.type
_entity.pdbx_description
1 polymer ?
#
loop_
_entity_poly.entity_id
_entity_poly.type
_entity_poly.pdbx_seq_one_letter_code
_entity_poly.pdbx_strand_id
1 'polypeptide(L)'
;MSSVYHHLILKTTMLSKRDIRAIMLYEFKHGTNAAQTTPKINEKFGETLVTASTIQKWFKIFREGSENLENEECESPESVLYNISLREAVEANPRTTILYDNRKRSGQWLDMDEAPKPKLSPKKIMVTVWCSDIEIIYYDFMKPGETIELKSYCQQIKKMQQKLSQKVPALVNRKELILLHDNSKPHVSKKTVFKLRELGYETLPHPSYSPDFPLTDFYFFKRLNNFLTDKIFRNDEQAKTAFKAFIESRDPDFYVDRINKLVSCWQYCIDCNGSYFK
;
A
#
# COMPACT_ATOMS: atom_id res chain seq x y z
N MET A 1 11.17 -5.55 -0.60
CA MET A 1 11.57 -4.59 -1.66
C MET A 1 11.11 -3.21 -1.21
N SER A 2 11.92 -2.16 -1.34
CA SER A 2 11.49 -0.76 -1.15
C SER A 2 11.50 -0.10 -2.53
N SER A 3 10.45 0.64 -2.91
CA SER A 3 10.27 1.24 -4.24
C SER A 3 9.49 2.57 -4.17
N VAL A 4 9.42 3.31 -5.30
CA VAL A 4 8.86 4.68 -5.42
C VAL A 4 8.24 4.97 -6.83
N TYR A 5 7.03 5.60 -6.99
CA TYR A 5 6.25 5.68 -8.29
C TYR A 5 5.06 6.67 -8.49
N HIS A 6 4.67 7.01 -9.77
CA HIS A 6 4.12 8.34 -10.26
C HIS A 6 2.90 8.46 -11.32
N HIS A 7 1.73 9.24 -11.18
CA HIS A 7 0.40 9.34 -11.99
C HIS A 7 -0.68 10.54 -11.78
N LEU A 8 -1.84 10.71 -12.55
CA LEU A 8 -2.95 11.82 -12.54
C LEU A 8 -4.45 11.45 -13.03
N ILE A 9 -5.64 11.92 -12.47
CA ILE A 9 -7.13 11.53 -12.79
C ILE A 9 -8.37 12.54 -12.52
N LEU A 10 -9.60 12.35 -13.14
CA LEU A 10 -10.97 13.05 -13.01
C LEU A 10 -12.24 12.18 -12.57
N LYS A 11 -13.42 12.76 -12.17
CA LYS A 11 -14.55 12.24 -11.26
C LYS A 11 -15.98 11.91 -11.82
N THR A 12 -16.75 11.00 -11.14
CA THR A 12 -18.24 10.80 -11.17
C THR A 12 -18.84 10.25 -9.82
N THR A 13 -20.16 10.37 -9.56
CA THR A 13 -20.90 10.33 -8.24
C THR A 13 -21.19 8.96 -7.55
N MET A 14 -21.02 8.82 -6.22
CA MET A 14 -21.18 7.58 -5.38
C MET A 14 -22.02 7.76 -4.08
N LEU A 15 -22.76 6.73 -3.62
CA LEU A 15 -23.55 6.65 -2.36
C LEU A 15 -22.69 6.23 -1.14
N SER A 16 -23.00 6.72 0.08
CA SER A 16 -22.15 6.52 1.27
C SER A 16 -22.57 5.34 2.18
N LYS A 17 -21.65 4.85 3.01
CA LYS A 17 -21.92 3.77 4.00
C LYS A 17 -22.98 4.13 5.04
N ARG A 18 -23.12 5.42 5.36
CA ARG A 18 -24.13 5.91 6.30
C ARG A 18 -25.53 5.78 5.71
N ASP A 19 -25.68 6.07 4.42
CA ASP A 19 -26.95 5.93 3.70
C ASP A 19 -27.43 4.48 3.70
N ILE A 20 -26.49 3.54 3.51
CA ILE A 20 -26.76 2.10 3.54
C ILE A 20 -27.26 1.64 4.92
N ARG A 21 -26.66 2.14 6.02
CA ARG A 21 -27.08 1.81 7.39
C ARG A 21 -28.42 2.44 7.76
N ALA A 22 -28.69 3.65 7.27
CA ALA A 22 -29.99 4.29 7.43
C ALA A 22 -31.10 3.47 6.75
N ILE A 23 -30.84 2.91 5.57
CA ILE A 23 -31.76 2.00 4.86
C ILE A 23 -31.99 0.71 5.67
N MET A 24 -30.94 0.14 6.29
CA MET A 24 -31.08 -1.05 7.15
C MET A 24 -31.92 -0.77 8.40
N LEU A 25 -31.70 0.36 9.07
CA LEU A 25 -32.49 0.76 10.25
C LEU A 25 -33.97 0.98 9.89
N TYR A 26 -34.23 1.60 8.74
CA TYR A 26 -35.58 1.77 8.22
C TYR A 26 -36.29 0.41 8.04
N GLU A 27 -35.65 -0.55 7.35
CA GLU A 27 -36.24 -1.88 7.14
C GLU A 27 -36.42 -2.66 8.46
N PHE A 28 -35.48 -2.55 9.40
CA PHE A 28 -35.61 -3.15 10.74
C PHE A 28 -36.85 -2.64 11.50
N LYS A 29 -37.10 -1.33 11.49
CA LYS A 29 -38.27 -0.71 12.14
C LYS A 29 -39.61 -1.14 11.50
N HIS A 30 -39.58 -1.57 10.24
CA HIS A 30 -40.75 -2.10 9.52
C HIS A 30 -40.96 -3.62 9.77
N GLY A 31 -40.15 -4.25 10.63
CA GLY A 31 -40.34 -5.63 11.05
C GLY A 31 -39.88 -6.68 10.03
N THR A 32 -39.12 -6.30 9.01
CA THR A 32 -38.54 -7.27 8.07
C THR A 32 -37.32 -7.95 8.69
N ASN A 33 -37.03 -9.19 8.28
CA ASN A 33 -35.87 -9.94 8.78
C ASN A 33 -34.69 -9.87 7.79
N ALA A 34 -33.47 -10.14 8.28
CA ALA A 34 -32.25 -9.98 7.49
C ALA A 34 -32.20 -10.80 6.18
N ALA A 35 -32.89 -11.94 6.12
CA ALA A 35 -32.97 -12.76 4.91
C ALA A 35 -33.87 -12.12 3.83
N GLN A 36 -34.88 -11.35 4.24
CA GLN A 36 -35.75 -10.58 3.35
C GLN A 36 -35.13 -9.23 2.97
N THR A 37 -34.40 -8.58 3.87
CA THR A 37 -33.82 -7.25 3.65
C THR A 37 -32.63 -7.26 2.67
N THR A 38 -31.83 -8.33 2.68
CA THR A 38 -30.62 -8.45 1.83
C THR A 38 -30.89 -8.34 0.32
N PRO A 39 -31.78 -9.16 -0.28
CA PRO A 39 -32.08 -9.06 -1.71
C PRO A 39 -32.71 -7.70 -2.07
N LYS A 40 -33.56 -7.16 -1.19
CA LYS A 40 -34.27 -5.88 -1.38
C LYS A 40 -33.32 -4.67 -1.53
N ILE A 41 -32.22 -4.65 -0.77
CA ILE A 41 -31.22 -3.58 -0.86
C ILE A 41 -30.34 -3.75 -2.11
N ASN A 42 -29.90 -4.98 -2.38
CA ASN A 42 -29.00 -5.26 -3.52
C ASN A 42 -29.71 -5.09 -4.87
N GLU A 43 -31.00 -5.40 -4.97
CA GLU A 43 -31.81 -5.17 -6.18
C GLU A 43 -31.94 -3.67 -6.50
N LYS A 44 -32.01 -2.80 -5.48
CA LYS A 44 -32.34 -1.37 -5.64
C LYS A 44 -31.13 -0.45 -5.76
N PHE A 45 -29.99 -0.83 -5.21
CA PHE A 45 -28.81 0.04 -5.10
C PHE A 45 -27.50 -0.59 -5.63
N GLY A 46 -27.56 -1.81 -6.19
CA GLY A 46 -26.43 -2.49 -6.82
C GLY A 46 -26.25 -3.92 -6.29
N GLU A 47 -26.04 -4.87 -7.22
CA GLU A 47 -26.28 -6.31 -7.04
C GLU A 47 -25.42 -7.01 -5.96
N THR A 48 -24.50 -6.31 -5.28
CA THR A 48 -23.65 -6.88 -4.22
C THR A 48 -23.33 -5.89 -3.08
N LEU A 49 -24.15 -4.86 -2.89
CA LEU A 49 -23.87 -3.76 -1.97
C LEU A 49 -23.74 -4.21 -0.50
N VAL A 50 -24.56 -5.16 -0.05
CA VAL A 50 -24.61 -5.63 1.34
C VAL A 50 -24.76 -7.15 1.43
N THR A 51 -24.15 -7.76 2.45
CA THR A 51 -24.29 -9.20 2.73
C THR A 51 -25.29 -9.45 3.86
N ALA A 52 -25.94 -10.63 3.86
CA ALA A 52 -26.84 -11.03 4.93
C ALA A 52 -26.16 -11.01 6.31
N SER A 53 -24.87 -11.35 6.37
CA SER A 53 -24.08 -11.29 7.60
C SER A 53 -23.96 -9.87 8.17
N THR A 54 -23.88 -8.86 7.31
CA THR A 54 -23.81 -7.45 7.69
C THR A 54 -25.15 -6.98 8.25
N ILE A 55 -26.26 -7.33 7.60
CA ILE A 55 -27.61 -6.98 8.07
C ILE A 55 -27.91 -7.66 9.42
N GLN A 56 -27.54 -8.93 9.58
CA GLN A 56 -27.71 -9.64 10.85
C GLN A 56 -26.96 -9.00 12.00
N LYS A 57 -25.71 -8.57 11.78
CA LYS A 57 -24.91 -7.84 12.79
C LYS A 57 -25.58 -6.53 13.18
N TRP A 58 -26.02 -5.73 12.21
CA TRP A 58 -26.71 -4.46 12.48
C TRP A 58 -28.07 -4.64 13.15
N PHE A 59 -28.87 -5.64 12.74
CA PHE A 59 -30.15 -5.94 13.38
C PHE A 59 -29.98 -6.45 14.82
N LYS A 60 -28.84 -7.07 15.14
CA LYS A 60 -28.49 -7.41 16.51
C LYS A 60 -28.25 -6.14 17.33
N ILE A 61 -27.45 -5.20 16.82
CA ILE A 61 -27.17 -3.90 17.45
C ILE A 61 -28.46 -3.08 17.65
N PHE A 62 -29.34 -3.05 16.64
CA PHE A 62 -30.63 -2.35 16.74
C PHE A 62 -31.58 -3.00 17.76
N ARG A 63 -31.54 -4.33 17.93
CA ARG A 63 -32.29 -5.02 19.00
C ARG A 63 -31.76 -4.72 20.40
N GLU A 64 -30.46 -4.44 20.51
CA GLU A 64 -29.80 -4.02 21.75
C GLU A 64 -30.10 -2.55 22.09
N GLY A 65 -30.92 -1.87 21.28
CA GLY A 65 -31.43 -0.51 21.54
C GLY A 65 -30.53 0.62 21.03
N SER A 66 -29.43 0.30 20.35
CA SER A 66 -28.53 1.30 19.77
C SER A 66 -29.00 1.69 18.38
N GLU A 67 -29.33 2.97 18.17
CA GLU A 67 -29.57 3.55 16.84
C GLU A 67 -28.30 4.17 16.22
N ASN A 68 -27.14 3.94 16.83
CA ASN A 68 -25.88 4.51 16.36
C ASN A 68 -25.52 3.92 14.99
N LEU A 69 -25.36 4.77 13.96
CA LEU A 69 -25.01 4.35 12.60
C LEU A 69 -23.50 4.36 12.35
N GLU A 70 -22.69 4.59 13.37
CA GLU A 70 -21.22 4.67 13.33
C GLU A 70 -20.59 3.44 14.02
N ASN A 71 -19.34 3.10 13.67
CA ASN A 71 -18.68 1.94 14.27
C ASN A 71 -18.12 2.32 15.65
N GLU A 72 -18.40 1.55 16.69
CA GLU A 72 -17.64 1.61 17.93
C GLU A 72 -16.35 0.77 17.81
N GLU A 73 -15.26 1.29 18.39
CA GLU A 73 -13.91 0.69 18.35
C GLU A 73 -13.88 -0.62 19.15
N CYS A 74 -13.48 -1.74 18.53
CA CYS A 74 -13.30 -3.01 19.23
C CYS A 74 -11.91 -3.08 19.88
N GLU A 75 -11.85 -3.04 21.21
CA GLU A 75 -10.68 -3.46 22.00
C GLU A 75 -10.60 -4.99 22.11
N SER A 76 -9.38 -5.51 21.98
CA SER A 76 -9.06 -6.95 22.08
C SER A 76 -8.62 -7.28 23.52
N PRO A 77 -8.83 -8.50 24.06
CA PRO A 77 -8.53 -8.80 25.46
C PRO A 77 -7.02 -8.78 25.76
N GLU A 78 -6.57 -7.85 26.60
CA GLU A 78 -5.17 -7.70 27.04
C GLU A 78 -4.88 -8.46 28.35
N SER A 79 -3.68 -9.02 28.46
CA SER A 79 -3.21 -9.79 29.64
C SER A 79 -2.95 -8.87 30.84
N VAL A 80 -4.02 -8.63 31.61
CA VAL A 80 -4.13 -7.72 32.76
C VAL A 80 -3.00 -7.84 33.79
N LEU A 81 -2.43 -9.03 34.01
CA LEU A 81 -1.50 -9.25 35.13
C LEU A 81 -0.12 -8.60 34.97
N TYR A 82 0.38 -8.47 33.73
CA TYR A 82 1.72 -7.91 33.47
C TYR A 82 1.71 -6.37 33.40
N ASN A 83 0.59 -5.78 32.96
CA ASN A 83 0.44 -4.34 32.83
C ASN A 83 0.24 -3.63 34.18
N ILE A 84 -0.41 -4.26 35.17
CA ILE A 84 -0.63 -3.64 36.49
C ILE A 84 0.71 -3.38 37.19
N SER A 85 1.60 -4.38 37.26
CA SER A 85 2.91 -4.23 37.89
C SER A 85 3.82 -3.23 37.17
N LEU A 86 3.71 -3.12 35.83
CA LEU A 86 4.45 -2.12 35.06
C LEU A 86 3.92 -0.70 35.29
N ARG A 87 2.60 -0.55 35.44
CA ARG A 87 1.95 0.73 35.68
C ARG A 87 2.31 1.29 37.05
N GLU A 88 2.28 0.46 38.09
CA GLU A 88 2.68 0.85 39.46
C GLU A 88 4.15 1.31 39.52
N ALA A 89 5.05 0.64 38.80
CA ALA A 89 6.47 1.00 38.77
C ALA A 89 6.76 2.32 38.02
N VAL A 90 5.99 2.63 36.98
CA VAL A 90 6.11 3.88 36.21
C VAL A 90 5.47 5.06 36.96
N GLU A 91 4.35 4.84 37.64
CA GLU A 91 3.68 5.88 38.46
C GLU A 91 4.51 6.27 39.69
N ALA A 92 5.25 5.32 40.30
CA ALA A 92 6.13 5.59 41.44
C ALA A 92 7.37 6.44 41.08
N ASN A 93 7.87 6.36 39.85
CA ASN A 93 8.97 7.21 39.39
C ASN A 93 8.94 7.40 37.85
N PRO A 94 8.46 8.54 37.35
CA PRO A 94 8.29 8.81 35.91
C PRO A 94 9.60 8.97 35.14
N ARG A 95 10.78 8.88 35.78
CA ARG A 95 12.10 8.83 35.13
C ARG A 95 12.70 7.42 35.06
N THR A 96 11.96 6.40 35.45
CA THR A 96 12.43 5.01 35.39
C THR A 96 12.41 4.52 33.96
N THR A 97 13.60 4.36 33.37
CA THR A 97 13.75 3.72 32.06
C THR A 97 13.76 2.20 32.26
N ILE A 98 12.72 1.50 31.81
CA ILE A 98 12.73 0.04 31.74
C ILE A 98 13.43 -0.34 30.44
N LEU A 99 14.55 -1.05 30.54
CA LEU A 99 15.32 -1.52 29.37
C LEU A 99 14.54 -2.66 28.70
N TYR A 100 13.64 -2.31 27.78
CA TYR A 100 12.90 -3.27 26.98
C TYR A 100 13.81 -3.80 25.86
N ASP A 101 14.59 -4.84 26.15
CA ASP A 101 15.44 -5.48 25.15
C ASP A 101 14.60 -6.37 24.22
N ASN A 102 13.98 -5.73 23.22
CA ASN A 102 13.23 -6.38 22.15
C ASN A 102 14.13 -7.04 21.09
N ARG A 103 15.43 -7.23 21.36
CA ARG A 103 16.28 -8.01 20.46
C ARG A 103 15.76 -9.44 20.42
N LYS A 104 15.05 -9.79 19.34
CA LYS A 104 14.85 -11.18 18.91
C LYS A 104 16.21 -11.82 18.66
N ARG A 105 16.87 -12.30 19.72
CA ARG A 105 17.95 -13.26 19.60
C ARG A 105 17.31 -14.54 19.08
N SER A 106 17.50 -14.82 17.80
CA SER A 106 17.30 -16.19 17.31
C SER A 106 18.42 -17.01 17.94
N GLY A 107 18.14 -17.70 19.05
CA GLY A 107 19.07 -18.68 19.58
C GLY A 107 19.31 -19.75 18.51
N GLN A 108 20.57 -20.01 18.18
CA GLN A 108 20.95 -21.27 17.55
C GLN A 108 21.35 -22.19 18.70
N TRP A 109 20.69 -23.33 18.82
CA TRP A 109 21.19 -24.43 19.64
C TRP A 109 22.37 -25.02 18.87
N LEU A 110 23.56 -24.99 19.48
CA LEU A 110 24.81 -25.50 18.91
C LEU A 110 25.37 -26.51 19.90
N ASP A 111 25.98 -27.58 19.39
CA ASP A 111 26.76 -28.52 20.20
C ASP A 111 28.06 -27.85 20.68
N MET A 112 28.68 -28.38 21.75
CA MET A 112 29.81 -27.76 22.48
C MET A 112 31.01 -27.33 21.60
N ASP A 113 31.14 -27.90 20.40
CA ASP A 113 32.26 -27.67 19.48
C ASP A 113 31.88 -26.92 18.18
N GLU A 114 30.63 -26.46 18.03
CA GLU A 114 30.20 -25.72 16.84
C GLU A 114 30.22 -24.19 17.07
N ALA A 115 30.98 -23.48 16.22
CA ALA A 115 30.94 -22.02 16.17
C ALA A 115 29.64 -21.52 15.50
N PRO A 116 29.05 -20.41 15.98
CA PRO A 116 27.85 -19.83 15.40
C PRO A 116 28.09 -19.45 13.93
N LYS A 117 27.34 -20.10 13.02
CA LYS A 117 27.37 -19.76 11.60
C LYS A 117 26.82 -18.34 11.43
N PRO A 118 27.53 -17.41 10.77
CA PRO A 118 27.03 -16.07 10.56
C PRO A 118 25.68 -16.15 9.84
N LYS A 119 24.66 -15.44 10.36
CA LYS A 119 23.42 -15.21 9.61
C LYS A 119 23.82 -14.62 8.26
N LEU A 120 23.69 -15.40 7.19
CA LEU A 120 23.73 -14.88 5.83
C LEU A 120 22.69 -13.75 5.78
N SER A 121 23.16 -12.51 5.72
CA SER A 121 22.29 -11.43 5.27
C SER A 121 21.76 -11.88 3.91
N PRO A 122 20.43 -11.99 3.72
CA PRO A 122 19.92 -12.41 2.43
C PRO A 122 20.46 -11.43 1.39
N LYS A 123 21.12 -11.94 0.35
CA LYS A 123 21.56 -11.11 -0.79
C LYS A 123 20.30 -10.50 -1.39
N LYS A 124 20.17 -9.18 -1.29
CA LYS A 124 19.02 -8.42 -1.77
C LYS A 124 19.43 -7.65 -3.01
N ILE A 125 18.58 -7.71 -4.03
CA ILE A 125 18.67 -6.89 -5.23
C ILE A 125 17.55 -5.87 -5.14
N MET A 126 17.89 -4.61 -5.33
CA MET A 126 16.90 -3.54 -5.40
C MET A 126 16.59 -3.27 -6.87
N VAL A 127 15.30 -3.14 -7.17
CA VAL A 127 14.81 -2.82 -8.52
C VAL A 127 14.07 -1.49 -8.47
N THR A 128 14.35 -0.62 -9.42
CA THR A 128 13.58 0.61 -9.67
C THR A 128 12.78 0.41 -10.93
N VAL A 129 11.49 0.77 -10.92
CA VAL A 129 10.58 0.55 -12.05
C VAL A 129 9.86 1.84 -12.35
N TRP A 130 9.70 2.14 -13.64
CA TRP A 130 9.02 3.30 -14.18
C TRP A 130 7.97 2.80 -15.17
N CYS A 131 6.72 3.17 -14.97
CA CYS A 131 5.59 2.62 -15.70
C CYS A 131 4.56 3.70 -16.01
N SER A 132 3.91 3.56 -17.17
CA SER A 132 2.67 4.27 -17.49
C SER A 132 1.47 3.40 -17.12
N ASP A 133 0.28 3.92 -17.38
CA ASP A 133 -1.01 3.24 -17.38
C ASP A 133 -1.09 2.07 -18.38
N ILE A 134 -0.19 2.01 -19.35
CA ILE A 134 -0.20 1.00 -20.43
C ILE A 134 0.86 -0.08 -20.20
N GLU A 135 2.08 0.31 -19.84
CA GLU A 135 3.20 -0.65 -19.73
C GLU A 135 4.36 -0.12 -18.88
N ILE A 136 5.40 -0.96 -18.73
CA ILE A 136 6.67 -0.53 -18.14
C ILE A 136 7.51 0.21 -19.19
N ILE A 137 7.90 1.43 -18.83
CA ILE A 137 8.73 2.31 -19.65
C ILE A 137 10.21 1.93 -19.47
N TYR A 138 10.63 1.78 -18.22
CA TYR A 138 12.02 1.53 -17.85
C TYR A 138 12.12 0.85 -16.48
N TYR A 139 13.12 0.00 -16.28
CA TYR A 139 13.48 -0.50 -14.97
C TYR A 139 14.99 -0.67 -14.89
N ASP A 140 15.54 -0.67 -13.67
CA ASP A 140 16.96 -0.85 -13.42
C ASP A 140 17.19 -1.70 -12.16
N PHE A 141 18.24 -2.50 -12.17
CA PHE A 141 18.66 -3.28 -11.01
C PHE A 141 19.90 -2.65 -10.40
N MET A 142 19.81 -2.30 -9.13
CA MET A 142 20.95 -1.79 -8.38
C MET A 142 21.85 -2.93 -7.93
N LYS A 143 23.14 -2.65 -7.74
CA LYS A 143 24.04 -3.68 -7.23
C LYS A 143 23.65 -4.04 -5.79
N PRO A 144 23.91 -5.27 -5.34
CA PRO A 144 23.61 -5.68 -3.98
C PRO A 144 24.24 -4.72 -2.95
N GLY A 145 23.43 -4.22 -2.02
CA GLY A 145 23.87 -3.30 -0.97
C GLY A 145 23.95 -1.82 -1.37
N GLU A 146 23.76 -1.48 -2.65
CA GLU A 146 23.67 -0.08 -3.07
C GLU A 146 22.29 0.51 -2.73
N THR A 147 22.29 1.75 -2.26
CA THR A 147 21.06 2.55 -2.03
C THR A 147 20.92 3.58 -3.14
N ILE A 148 19.69 3.98 -3.47
CA ILE A 148 19.46 4.98 -4.50
C ILE A 148 20.00 6.35 -4.04
N GLU A 149 21.12 6.74 -4.63
CA GLU A 149 21.70 8.06 -4.43
C GLU A 149 21.09 9.09 -5.38
N LEU A 150 21.22 10.36 -5.02
CA LEU A 150 20.74 11.48 -5.82
C LEU A 150 21.26 11.44 -7.28
N LYS A 151 22.55 11.13 -7.46
CA LYS A 151 23.16 11.07 -8.80
C LYS A 151 22.55 9.96 -9.64
N SER A 152 22.39 8.77 -9.03
CA SER A 152 21.81 7.59 -9.68
C SER A 152 20.34 7.84 -10.06
N TYR A 153 19.56 8.48 -9.18
CA TYR A 153 18.17 8.81 -9.46
C TYR A 153 18.03 9.78 -10.65
N CYS A 154 18.80 10.87 -10.66
CA CYS A 154 18.82 11.81 -11.80
C CYS A 154 19.23 11.15 -13.13
N GLN A 155 20.14 10.17 -13.08
CA GLN A 155 20.52 9.40 -14.27
C GLN A 155 19.39 8.48 -14.73
N GLN A 156 18.67 7.84 -13.80
CA GLN A 156 17.52 7.01 -14.13
C GLN A 156 16.38 7.82 -14.75
N ILE A 157 16.07 9.02 -14.25
CA ILE A 157 15.08 9.92 -14.88
C ILE A 157 15.44 10.20 -16.34
N LYS A 158 16.71 10.49 -16.64
CA LYS A 158 17.16 10.73 -18.03
C LYS A 158 16.98 9.49 -18.91
N LYS A 159 17.36 8.31 -18.42
CA LYS A 159 17.20 7.05 -19.16
C LYS A 159 15.73 6.72 -19.40
N MET A 160 14.90 6.92 -18.38
CA MET A 160 13.46 6.74 -18.47
C MET A 160 12.86 7.68 -19.52
N GLN A 161 13.20 8.97 -19.49
CA GLN A 161 12.77 9.94 -20.50
C GLN A 161 13.18 9.51 -21.91
N GLN A 162 14.43 9.08 -22.11
CA GLN A 162 14.92 8.64 -23.41
C GLN A 162 14.12 7.43 -23.93
N LYS A 163 13.83 6.46 -23.07
CA LYS A 163 13.00 5.30 -23.41
C LYS A 163 11.56 5.70 -23.71
N LEU A 164 11.02 6.65 -22.95
CA LEU A 164 9.69 7.19 -23.19
C LEU A 164 9.60 7.93 -24.53
N SER A 165 10.62 8.72 -24.91
CA SER A 165 10.69 9.38 -26.21
C SER A 165 10.72 8.38 -27.37
N GLN A 166 11.33 7.21 -27.19
CA GLN A 166 11.35 6.15 -28.20
C GLN A 166 9.98 5.48 -28.34
N LYS A 167 9.27 5.28 -27.24
CA LYS A 167 7.96 4.59 -27.22
C LYS A 167 6.81 5.51 -27.63
N VAL A 168 6.78 6.73 -27.09
CA VAL A 168 5.68 7.68 -27.27
C VAL A 168 6.24 9.11 -27.47
N PRO A 169 6.82 9.42 -28.64
CA PRO A 169 7.48 10.71 -28.89
C PRO A 169 6.52 11.91 -28.77
N ALA A 170 5.25 11.73 -29.17
CA ALA A 170 4.24 12.79 -29.10
C ALA A 170 4.00 13.30 -27.67
N LEU A 171 4.07 12.41 -26.68
CA LEU A 171 3.79 12.73 -25.29
C LEU A 171 4.95 13.50 -24.64
N VAL A 172 6.19 13.15 -24.98
CA VAL A 172 7.38 13.89 -24.55
C VAL A 172 7.42 15.30 -25.15
N ASN A 173 7.04 15.45 -26.41
CA ASN A 173 7.09 16.74 -27.10
C ASN A 173 6.10 17.77 -26.52
N ARG A 174 4.97 17.31 -25.97
CA ARG A 174 3.96 18.18 -25.36
C ARG A 174 4.35 18.70 -23.98
N LYS A 175 5.32 18.06 -23.29
CA LYS A 175 5.75 18.40 -21.92
C LYS A 175 4.63 18.41 -20.89
N GLU A 176 3.64 17.52 -21.06
CA GLU A 176 2.48 17.36 -20.17
C GLU A 176 2.64 16.07 -19.34
N LEU A 177 3.83 15.86 -18.80
CA LEU A 177 4.18 14.64 -18.09
C LEU A 177 3.98 14.82 -16.60
N ILE A 178 3.13 13.99 -15.99
CA ILE A 178 2.92 14.01 -14.54
C ILE A 178 3.63 12.85 -13.87
N LEU A 179 4.30 13.18 -12.78
CA LEU A 179 5.08 12.29 -11.94
C LEU A 179 4.55 12.35 -10.46
N LEU A 180 3.94 11.32 -9.85
CA LEU A 180 3.81 11.13 -8.35
C LEU A 180 4.97 10.35 -7.63
N HIS A 181 5.83 10.82 -6.73
CA HIS A 181 6.80 9.90 -6.03
C HIS A 181 6.63 9.96 -4.56
N ASP A 182 7.16 8.93 -3.90
CA ASP A 182 7.59 9.05 -2.52
C ASP A 182 8.47 10.29 -2.30
N ASN A 183 8.44 10.75 -1.06
CA ASN A 183 9.18 11.92 -0.62
C ASN A 183 10.58 11.58 -0.12
N SER A 184 11.22 10.51 -0.62
CA SER A 184 12.55 10.15 -0.17
C SER A 184 13.56 11.27 -0.46
N LYS A 185 14.61 11.37 0.37
CA LYS A 185 15.62 12.44 0.27
C LYS A 185 16.19 12.67 -1.14
N PRO A 186 16.54 11.64 -1.95
CA PRO A 186 17.02 11.87 -3.32
C PRO A 186 15.93 12.41 -4.25
N HIS A 187 14.65 12.18 -3.95
CA HIS A 187 13.52 12.50 -4.82
C HIS A 187 13.06 13.95 -4.68
N VAL A 188 13.03 14.45 -3.44
CA VAL A 188 12.65 15.85 -3.14
C VAL A 188 13.82 16.82 -3.17
N SER A 189 15.01 16.36 -3.55
CA SER A 189 16.19 17.21 -3.59
C SER A 189 16.05 18.35 -4.62
N LYS A 190 16.68 19.51 -4.34
CA LYS A 190 16.69 20.65 -5.28
C LYS A 190 17.20 20.27 -6.67
N LYS A 191 18.21 19.38 -6.74
CA LYS A 191 18.77 18.93 -8.03
C LYS A 191 17.77 18.10 -8.83
N THR A 192 17.01 17.25 -8.15
CA THR A 192 15.99 16.40 -8.76
C THR A 192 14.82 17.22 -9.26
N VAL A 193 14.28 18.11 -8.42
CA VAL A 193 13.17 19.00 -8.79
C VAL A 193 13.55 19.88 -9.98
N PHE A 194 14.77 20.43 -9.99
CA PHE A 194 15.29 21.17 -11.14
C PHE A 194 15.34 20.31 -12.41
N LYS A 195 15.86 19.07 -12.30
CA LYS A 195 15.95 18.14 -13.43
C LYS A 195 14.57 17.78 -14.00
N LEU A 196 13.58 17.56 -13.14
CA LEU A 196 12.20 17.25 -13.55
C LEU A 196 11.57 18.44 -14.30
N ARG A 197 11.72 19.65 -13.77
CA ARG A 197 11.25 20.88 -14.44
C ARG A 197 11.91 21.08 -15.81
N GLU A 198 13.23 20.89 -15.90
CA GLU A 198 13.98 21.01 -17.16
C GLU A 198 13.44 20.04 -18.23
N LEU A 199 13.02 18.84 -17.81
CA LEU A 199 12.46 17.80 -18.67
C LEU A 199 10.95 17.96 -18.94
N GLY A 200 10.30 18.96 -18.34
CA GLY A 200 8.86 19.20 -18.51
C GLY A 200 7.96 18.26 -17.70
N TYR A 201 8.44 17.76 -16.56
CA TYR A 201 7.64 16.97 -15.64
C TYR A 201 6.99 17.86 -14.57
N GLU A 202 5.69 17.68 -14.38
CA GLU A 202 4.97 18.13 -13.20
C GLU A 202 5.01 17.04 -12.14
N THR A 203 5.32 17.39 -10.89
CA THR A 203 5.31 16.43 -9.79
C THR A 203 4.00 16.49 -9.02
N LEU A 204 3.23 15.41 -9.01
CA LEU A 204 2.05 15.29 -8.17
C LEU A 204 2.47 15.27 -6.69
N PRO A 205 1.80 16.03 -5.82
CA PRO A 205 2.08 16.00 -4.39
C PRO A 205 1.83 14.60 -3.81
N HIS A 206 2.77 14.14 -2.98
CA HIS A 206 2.64 12.91 -2.22
C HIS A 206 2.65 13.24 -0.71
N PRO A 207 1.69 12.75 0.08
CA PRO A 207 1.67 12.99 1.52
C PRO A 207 2.82 12.26 2.24
N SER A 208 3.36 12.90 3.28
CA SER A 208 4.38 12.28 4.15
C SER A 208 3.80 11.07 4.88
N TYR A 209 4.61 10.02 5.05
CA TYR A 209 4.23 8.81 5.79
C TYR A 209 2.89 8.22 5.34
N SER A 210 2.63 8.14 4.05
CA SER A 210 1.41 7.53 3.51
C SER A 210 1.73 6.21 2.77
N PRO A 211 2.18 5.16 3.49
CA PRO A 211 2.38 3.84 2.90
C PRO A 211 1.06 3.21 2.39
N ASP A 212 -0.08 3.64 2.93
CA ASP A 212 -1.43 3.18 2.52
C ASP A 212 -2.01 3.96 1.35
N PHE A 213 -1.36 5.05 0.94
CA PHE A 213 -1.48 5.48 -0.44
C PHE A 213 -0.86 4.34 -1.25
N PRO A 214 -1.60 3.61 -2.10
CA PRO A 214 -0.97 2.69 -3.01
C PRO A 214 -0.28 3.54 -4.06
N LEU A 215 0.89 4.06 -3.70
CA LEU A 215 2.02 3.97 -4.59
C LEU A 215 1.94 2.58 -5.23
N THR A 216 2.20 2.51 -6.52
CA THR A 216 2.38 1.29 -7.30
C THR A 216 3.02 0.12 -6.52
N ASP A 217 3.84 0.39 -5.49
CA ASP A 217 4.13 -0.43 -4.30
C ASP A 217 3.06 -1.45 -3.91
N PHE A 218 1.85 -1.06 -3.52
CA PHE A 218 0.89 -2.05 -3.00
C PHE A 218 0.32 -2.97 -4.10
N TYR A 219 0.07 -2.48 -5.32
CA TYR A 219 -0.50 -3.33 -6.36
C TYR A 219 0.58 -4.15 -7.08
N PHE A 220 1.57 -3.47 -7.66
CA PHE A 220 2.61 -4.10 -8.45
C PHE A 220 3.48 -5.02 -7.58
N PHE A 221 3.98 -4.54 -6.43
CA PHE A 221 4.86 -5.37 -5.61
C PHE A 221 4.13 -6.46 -4.85
N LYS A 222 2.85 -6.29 -4.50
CA LYS A 222 2.07 -7.41 -3.97
C LYS A 222 1.94 -8.52 -5.01
N ARG A 223 1.64 -8.17 -6.26
CA ARG A 223 1.54 -9.14 -7.36
C ARG A 223 2.89 -9.77 -7.68
N LEU A 224 3.96 -8.99 -7.67
CA LEU A 224 5.33 -9.48 -7.81
C LEU A 224 5.71 -10.42 -6.65
N ASN A 225 5.44 -10.04 -5.40
CA ASN A 225 5.72 -10.87 -4.23
C ASN A 225 4.97 -12.20 -4.32
N ASN A 226 3.68 -12.17 -4.69
CA ASN A 226 2.91 -13.39 -4.93
C ASN A 226 3.54 -14.27 -6.02
N PHE A 227 4.02 -13.67 -7.12
CA PHE A 227 4.71 -14.41 -8.19
C PHE A 227 6.08 -14.96 -7.76
N LEU A 228 6.75 -14.30 -6.82
CA LEU A 228 8.05 -14.69 -6.28
C LEU A 228 7.93 -15.62 -5.05
N THR A 229 6.72 -15.81 -4.53
CA THR A 229 6.47 -16.67 -3.37
C THR A 229 6.93 -18.09 -3.70
N ASP A 230 7.59 -18.73 -2.73
CA ASP A 230 8.18 -20.07 -2.83
C ASP A 230 9.32 -20.25 -3.86
N LYS A 231 9.77 -19.18 -4.52
CA LYS A 231 10.93 -19.23 -5.43
C LYS A 231 12.23 -18.98 -4.67
N ILE A 232 13.21 -19.86 -4.90
CA ILE A 232 14.57 -19.73 -4.36
C ILE A 232 15.53 -19.39 -5.51
N PHE A 233 16.25 -18.27 -5.38
CA PHE A 233 17.22 -17.82 -6.37
C PHE A 233 18.64 -18.10 -5.88
N ARG A 234 19.46 -18.75 -6.71
CA ARG A 234 20.86 -19.07 -6.39
C ARG A 234 21.82 -17.92 -6.73
N ASN A 235 21.42 -17.02 -7.62
CA ASN A 235 22.20 -15.86 -8.04
C ASN A 235 21.30 -14.71 -8.52
N ASP A 236 21.92 -13.55 -8.73
CA ASP A 236 21.22 -12.33 -9.12
C ASP A 236 20.58 -12.41 -10.50
N GLU A 237 21.21 -13.11 -11.44
CA GLU A 237 20.70 -13.25 -12.80
C GLU A 237 19.39 -14.05 -12.84
N GLN A 238 19.25 -15.08 -12.00
CA GLN A 238 17.98 -15.81 -11.87
C GLN A 238 16.87 -14.91 -11.34
N ALA A 239 17.15 -14.06 -10.35
CA ALA A 239 16.17 -13.12 -9.82
C ALA A 239 15.77 -12.06 -10.88
N LYS A 240 16.75 -11.51 -11.61
CA LYS A 240 16.50 -10.59 -12.73
C LYS A 240 15.67 -11.23 -13.84
N THR A 241 15.95 -12.49 -14.15
CA THR A 241 15.21 -13.24 -15.18
C THR A 241 13.78 -13.51 -14.75
N ALA A 242 13.56 -13.89 -13.49
CA ALA A 242 12.22 -14.06 -12.94
C ALA A 242 11.42 -12.74 -12.95
N PHE A 243 12.07 -11.62 -12.64
CA PHE A 243 11.44 -10.31 -12.74
C PHE A 243 11.06 -9.94 -14.19
N LYS A 244 11.92 -10.24 -15.18
CA LYS A 244 11.58 -10.05 -16.60
C LYS A 244 10.38 -10.90 -17.02
N ALA A 245 10.40 -12.18 -16.69
CA ALA A 245 9.27 -13.09 -16.95
C ALA A 245 7.99 -12.62 -16.24
N PHE A 246 8.09 -12.02 -15.05
CA PHE A 246 6.96 -11.42 -14.36
C PHE A 246 6.35 -10.27 -15.17
N ILE A 247 7.17 -9.40 -15.76
CA ILE A 247 6.72 -8.27 -16.58
C ILE A 247 6.09 -8.75 -17.89
N GLU A 248 6.77 -9.66 -18.58
CA GLU A 248 6.36 -10.20 -19.88
C GLU A 248 5.06 -11.00 -19.80
N SER A 249 4.73 -11.54 -18.62
CA SER A 249 3.46 -12.25 -18.38
C SER A 249 2.29 -11.34 -17.99
N ARG A 250 2.46 -10.00 -17.93
CA ARG A 250 1.36 -9.07 -17.63
C ARG A 250 0.67 -8.61 -18.90
N ASP A 251 -0.65 -8.70 -18.87
CA ASP A 251 -1.53 -8.09 -19.85
C ASP A 251 -1.59 -6.56 -19.68
N PRO A 252 -1.82 -5.74 -20.72
CA PRO A 252 -2.04 -4.30 -20.61
C PRO A 252 -3.07 -3.90 -19.53
N ASP A 253 -4.15 -4.68 -19.35
CA ASP A 253 -5.19 -4.42 -18.35
C ASP A 253 -4.63 -4.39 -16.92
N PHE A 254 -3.54 -5.12 -16.66
CA PHE A 254 -2.85 -5.09 -15.38
C PHE A 254 -2.37 -3.69 -15.00
N TYR A 255 -1.90 -2.92 -15.98
CA TYR A 255 -1.38 -1.57 -15.77
C TYR A 255 -2.52 -0.55 -15.64
N VAL A 256 -3.62 -0.75 -16.36
CA VAL A 256 -4.85 0.06 -16.24
C VAL A 256 -5.50 -0.15 -14.87
N ASP A 257 -5.67 -1.40 -14.44
CA ASP A 257 -6.20 -1.76 -13.12
C ASP A 257 -5.41 -1.13 -11.98
N ARG A 258 -4.08 -1.06 -12.14
CA ARG A 258 -3.21 -0.39 -11.16
C ARG A 258 -3.60 1.07 -10.99
N ILE A 259 -3.82 1.78 -12.10
CA ILE A 259 -4.20 3.19 -12.09
C ILE A 259 -5.59 3.36 -11.50
N ASN A 260 -6.55 2.53 -11.88
CA ASN A 260 -7.90 2.55 -11.32
C ASN A 260 -7.90 2.32 -9.80
N LYS A 261 -6.99 1.47 -9.31
CA LYS A 261 -6.83 1.24 -7.88
C LYS A 261 -6.27 2.47 -7.15
N LEU A 262 -5.37 3.22 -7.77
CA LEU A 262 -4.87 4.49 -7.23
C LEU A 262 -6.01 5.49 -7.02
N VAL A 263 -6.91 5.64 -8.00
CA VAL A 263 -8.12 6.49 -7.87
C VAL A 263 -8.97 6.07 -6.70
N SER A 264 -9.24 4.77 -6.62
CA SER A 264 -10.07 4.19 -5.56
C SER A 264 -9.47 4.50 -4.20
N CYS A 265 -8.14 4.47 -4.09
CA CYS A 265 -7.46 4.77 -2.84
C CYS A 265 -7.39 6.25 -2.51
N TRP A 266 -7.28 7.15 -3.48
CA TRP A 266 -7.47 8.58 -3.22
C TRP A 266 -8.87 8.85 -2.67
N GLN A 267 -9.87 8.16 -3.21
CA GLN A 267 -11.22 8.25 -2.69
C GLN A 267 -11.30 7.72 -1.25
N TYR A 268 -10.70 6.56 -0.96
CA TYR A 268 -10.65 6.05 0.41
C TYR A 268 -9.90 6.99 1.38
N CYS A 269 -8.78 7.59 0.97
CA CYS A 269 -8.08 8.58 1.79
C CYS A 269 -8.99 9.77 2.15
N ILE A 270 -9.78 10.25 1.19
CA ILE A 270 -10.74 11.33 1.40
C ILE A 270 -11.84 10.85 2.35
N ASP A 271 -12.42 9.69 2.08
CA ASP A 271 -13.52 9.11 2.88
C ASP A 271 -13.10 8.81 4.33
N CYS A 272 -11.81 8.54 4.55
CA CYS A 272 -11.22 8.28 5.87
C CYS A 272 -10.60 9.54 6.51
N ASN A 273 -10.82 10.75 5.97
CA ASN A 273 -10.23 12.00 6.45
C ASN A 273 -8.71 11.91 6.67
N GLY A 274 -8.00 11.23 5.77
CA GLY A 274 -6.54 11.01 5.84
C GLY A 274 -6.10 9.89 6.77
N SER A 275 -7.03 9.15 7.40
CA SER A 275 -6.71 7.96 8.19
C SER A 275 -6.36 6.77 7.29
N TYR A 276 -5.57 5.84 7.85
CA TYR A 276 -5.23 4.57 7.23
C TYR A 276 -6.47 3.69 6.98
N PHE A 277 -6.44 2.88 5.91
CA PHE A 277 -7.56 2.03 5.49
C PHE A 277 -7.05 0.69 4.92
N LYS A 278 -7.91 -0.34 4.96
CA LYS A 278 -7.57 -1.73 4.62
C LYS A 278 -8.22 -2.19 3.32
#